data_AF-A0A194VTD9-F1
#
_entry.id   AF-A0A194VTD9-F1
#
_cell.length_a   1.000
_cell.length_b   1.000
_cell.length_c   1.000
_cell.angle_alpha   90.00
_cell.angle_beta   90.00
_cell.angle_gamma   90.00
#
_symmetry.space_group_name_H-M   'P 1'
#
loop_
_entity.id
_entity.type
_entity.pdbx_description
1 polymer ?
#
loop_
_entity_poly.entity_id
_entity_poly.type
_entity_poly.pdbx_seq_one_letter_code
_entity_poly.pdbx_strand_id
1 'polypeptide(L)'
;MELNSGLREMILALRAAMPGIGLKKLTAHVNACLPPDIKVKKHSIRDFVRGLDDAVDTGTASSEANTKDTATEAATGPTAALQPRDQRFKEVTERFFLDFRSAERQYLLNLDSGLSKKMRSGEDGEEVLPDMYPVSHVRHYMEVLFVLKGLKPCTLFFLHHHDDSAARILTGVVVRCLAPALERFGIESYGFRLHYIATDILTMYQHNYKGAWVLVDTGSSKWPLVRDVFFKAEPERLVPEQIICSALGYPVKVRPNMERQVQFKDEDEWKVLRGVLGEGKVCCVDGTEFSCSDGNPTEWQDIMHFFDKCRDVALEVGTQLQICADLHPALRAWGKENLELE
;
A
#
# COMPACT_ATOMS: atom_id res chain seq x y z
N MET A 1 -4.25 -12.58 20.26
CA MET A 1 -4.55 -11.41 19.42
C MET A 1 -5.91 -11.66 18.81
N GLU A 2 -6.84 -10.73 18.99
CA GLU A 2 -8.13 -10.75 18.28
C GLU A 2 -7.88 -10.42 16.80
N LEU A 3 -8.73 -10.94 15.91
CA LEU A 3 -8.61 -10.69 14.48
C LEU A 3 -9.19 -9.32 14.16
N ASN A 4 -8.34 -8.36 13.79
CA ASN A 4 -8.76 -7.11 13.16
C ASN A 4 -9.10 -7.33 11.67
N SER A 5 -9.66 -6.30 11.05
CA SER A 5 -10.05 -6.18 9.64
C SER A 5 -8.95 -6.64 8.69
N GLY A 6 -7.71 -6.19 8.89
CA GLY A 6 -6.57 -6.62 8.10
C GLY A 6 -6.38 -8.15 8.15
N LEU A 7 -6.30 -8.73 9.36
CA LEU A 7 -6.14 -10.19 9.48
C LEU A 7 -7.33 -10.96 8.91
N ARG A 8 -8.56 -10.46 9.07
CA ARG A 8 -9.77 -11.06 8.48
C ARG A 8 -9.69 -11.04 6.95
N GLU A 9 -9.32 -9.92 6.36
CA GLU A 9 -9.13 -9.76 4.92
C GLU A 9 -8.06 -10.73 4.39
N MET A 10 -6.90 -10.83 5.03
CA MET A 10 -5.86 -11.77 4.63
C MET A 10 -6.35 -13.23 4.70
N ILE A 11 -7.09 -13.59 5.76
CA ILE A 11 -7.67 -14.94 5.89
C ILE A 11 -8.66 -15.22 4.76
N LEU A 12 -9.53 -14.26 4.43
CA LEU A 12 -10.49 -14.36 3.33
C LEU A 12 -9.78 -14.54 1.99
N ALA A 13 -8.82 -13.67 1.68
CA ALA A 13 -8.07 -13.70 0.44
C ALA A 13 -7.29 -15.02 0.27
N LEU A 14 -6.58 -15.48 1.32
CA LEU A 14 -5.87 -16.76 1.28
C LEU A 14 -6.80 -17.97 1.13
N ARG A 15 -7.99 -17.94 1.75
CA ARG A 15 -8.99 -19.01 1.61
C ARG A 15 -9.55 -19.03 0.18
N ALA A 16 -9.81 -17.87 -0.41
CA ALA A 16 -10.29 -17.76 -1.79
C ALA A 16 -9.25 -18.23 -2.81
N ALA A 17 -7.97 -17.87 -2.61
CA ALA A 17 -6.87 -18.28 -3.48
C ALA A 17 -6.53 -19.78 -3.39
N MET A 18 -6.94 -20.47 -2.31
CA MET A 18 -6.68 -21.90 -2.09
C MET A 18 -7.97 -22.65 -1.72
N PRO A 19 -8.88 -22.89 -2.68
CA PRO A 19 -10.13 -23.58 -2.42
C PRO A 19 -9.90 -24.97 -1.79
N GLY A 20 -10.64 -25.30 -0.74
CA GLY A 20 -10.50 -26.57 -0.02
C GLY A 20 -9.31 -26.65 0.94
N ILE A 21 -8.61 -25.53 1.20
CA ILE A 21 -7.51 -25.50 2.17
C ILE A 21 -8.00 -25.89 3.58
N GLY A 22 -7.42 -26.95 4.14
CA GLY A 22 -7.71 -27.35 5.51
C GLY A 22 -7.22 -26.30 6.53
N LEU A 23 -7.98 -26.10 7.61
CA LEU A 23 -7.70 -25.11 8.67
C LEU A 23 -6.25 -25.10 9.17
N LYS A 24 -5.61 -26.28 9.31
CA LYS A 24 -4.21 -26.40 9.74
C LYS A 24 -3.26 -25.72 8.74
N LYS A 25 -3.46 -25.96 7.43
CA LYS A 25 -2.65 -25.35 6.37
C LYS A 25 -2.93 -23.85 6.25
N LEU A 26 -4.20 -23.43 6.33
CA LEU A 26 -4.57 -22.02 6.33
C LEU A 26 -3.90 -21.25 7.49
N THR A 27 -3.92 -21.83 8.70
CA THR A 27 -3.24 -21.25 9.86
C THR A 27 -1.72 -21.14 9.64
N ALA A 28 -1.11 -22.13 9.01
CA ALA A 28 0.31 -22.10 8.70
C ALA A 28 0.65 -21.01 7.68
N HIS A 29 -0.14 -20.86 6.61
CA HIS A 29 0.06 -19.82 5.60
C HIS A 29 -0.15 -18.41 6.17
N VAL A 30 -1.23 -18.19 6.92
CA VAL A 30 -1.47 -16.91 7.63
C VAL A 30 -0.25 -16.53 8.47
N ASN A 31 0.27 -17.45 9.28
CA ASN A 31 1.43 -17.16 10.12
C ASN A 31 2.75 -17.03 9.34
N ALA A 32 2.86 -17.61 8.14
CA ALA A 32 4.03 -17.47 7.28
C ALA A 32 4.09 -16.09 6.59
N CYS A 33 2.94 -15.43 6.41
CA CYS A 33 2.83 -14.08 5.86
C CYS A 33 3.04 -12.97 6.90
N LEU A 34 3.04 -13.31 8.20
CA LEU A 34 3.13 -12.35 9.29
C LEU A 34 4.59 -12.15 9.77
N PRO A 35 4.90 -10.99 10.36
CA PRO A 35 6.11 -10.83 11.18
C PRO A 35 6.25 -11.95 12.22
N PRO A 36 7.48 -12.42 12.52
CA PRO A 36 7.71 -13.57 13.41
C PRO A 36 7.15 -13.41 14.84
N ASP A 37 7.03 -12.17 15.30
CA ASP A 37 6.50 -11.80 16.61
C ASP A 37 4.97 -11.70 16.63
N ILE A 38 4.30 -11.81 15.48
CA ILE A 38 2.84 -11.93 15.36
C ILE A 38 2.47 -13.39 15.13
N LYS A 39 1.62 -13.93 16.00
CA LYS A 39 1.05 -15.26 15.82
C LYS A 39 -0.46 -15.25 15.99
N VAL A 40 -1.16 -15.73 14.97
CA VAL A 40 -2.60 -15.97 15.01
C VAL A 40 -2.85 -17.41 15.43
N LYS A 41 -3.65 -17.56 16.49
CA LYS A 41 -3.99 -18.88 17.03
C LYS A 41 -4.99 -19.58 16.11
N LYS A 42 -4.82 -20.90 15.95
CA LYS A 42 -5.71 -21.73 15.12
C LYS A 42 -7.20 -21.58 15.49
N HIS A 43 -7.53 -21.45 16.78
CA HIS A 43 -8.93 -21.28 17.19
C HIS A 43 -9.52 -19.95 16.71
N SER A 44 -8.77 -18.84 16.74
CA SER A 44 -9.25 -17.55 16.22
C SER A 44 -9.61 -17.64 14.74
N ILE A 45 -8.78 -18.30 13.93
CA ILE A 45 -9.07 -18.53 12.50
C ILE A 45 -10.28 -19.45 12.34
N ARG A 46 -10.34 -20.54 13.11
CA ARG A 46 -11.48 -21.47 13.06
C ARG A 46 -12.80 -20.78 13.36
N ASP A 47 -12.83 -20.00 14.43
CA ASP A 47 -14.05 -19.38 14.93
C ASP A 47 -14.53 -18.30 13.94
N PHE A 48 -13.60 -17.55 13.32
CA PHE A 48 -13.91 -16.64 12.22
C PHE A 48 -14.43 -17.37 10.97
N VAL A 49 -13.74 -18.43 10.52
CA VAL A 49 -14.14 -19.20 9.33
C VAL A 49 -15.52 -19.86 9.52
N ARG A 50 -15.80 -20.40 10.72
CA ARG A 50 -17.12 -20.94 11.04
C ARG A 50 -18.20 -19.87 10.97
N GLY A 51 -17.96 -18.69 11.53
CA GLY A 51 -18.92 -17.59 11.45
C GLY A 51 -19.23 -17.16 10.01
N LEU A 52 -18.27 -17.27 9.09
CA LEU A 52 -18.51 -17.03 7.67
C LEU A 52 -19.38 -18.13 7.04
N ASP A 53 -19.07 -19.39 7.32
CA ASP A 53 -19.80 -20.53 6.75
C ASP A 53 -21.25 -20.58 7.28
N ASP A 54 -21.45 -20.31 8.58
CA ASP A 54 -22.77 -20.22 9.22
C ASP A 54 -23.63 -19.07 8.63
N ALA A 55 -23.00 -17.95 8.24
CA ALA A 55 -23.68 -16.83 7.58
C ALA A 55 -24.11 -17.15 6.15
N VAL A 56 -23.36 -18.01 5.44
CA VAL A 56 -23.73 -18.49 4.09
C VAL A 56 -24.87 -19.51 4.17
N ASP A 57 -24.82 -20.41 5.15
CA ASP A 57 -25.85 -21.45 5.34
C ASP A 57 -27.19 -20.87 5.81
N THR A 58 -27.18 -19.76 6.56
CA THR A 58 -28.41 -19.05 6.98
C THR A 58 -28.96 -18.09 5.92
N GLY A 59 -28.16 -17.74 4.90
CA GLY A 59 -28.50 -16.75 3.88
C GLY A 59 -28.98 -17.30 2.53
N THR A 60 -28.93 -18.62 2.28
CA THR A 60 -29.12 -19.17 0.93
C THR A 60 -30.14 -20.31 0.86
N ALA A 61 -31.42 -19.96 1.00
CA ALA A 61 -32.53 -20.73 0.44
C ALA A 61 -33.11 -19.98 -0.78
N SER A 62 -32.30 -19.77 -1.82
CA SER A 62 -32.77 -19.64 -3.22
C SER A 62 -31.63 -19.40 -4.21
N SER A 63 -31.74 -20.07 -5.36
CA SER A 63 -31.04 -19.85 -6.63
C SER A 63 -29.66 -20.49 -6.80
N GLU A 64 -29.68 -21.71 -7.35
CA GLU A 64 -28.61 -22.25 -8.20
C GLU A 64 -28.35 -21.33 -9.40
N ALA A 65 -27.12 -20.84 -9.54
CA ALA A 65 -26.58 -20.43 -10.83
C ALA A 65 -25.05 -20.55 -10.83
N ASN A 66 -24.54 -21.30 -11.81
CA ASN A 66 -23.12 -21.36 -12.22
C ASN A 66 -22.48 -19.98 -12.28
N THR A 67 -21.39 -19.75 -11.54
CA THR A 67 -20.32 -18.82 -11.90
C THR A 67 -19.10 -19.09 -11.04
N LYS A 68 -17.95 -19.30 -11.68
CA LYS A 68 -16.68 -19.70 -11.06
C LYS A 68 -15.83 -18.49 -10.63
N ASP A 69 -16.41 -17.29 -10.63
CA ASP A 69 -15.70 -16.01 -10.46
C ASP A 69 -16.15 -15.20 -9.22
N THR A 70 -17.10 -15.70 -8.43
CA THR A 70 -17.89 -14.86 -7.51
C THR A 70 -17.53 -14.94 -6.02
N ALA A 71 -16.60 -15.81 -5.59
CA ALA A 71 -16.32 -15.98 -4.16
C ALA A 71 -15.64 -14.77 -3.50
N THR A 72 -14.94 -13.93 -4.27
CA THR A 72 -14.37 -12.66 -3.79
C THR A 72 -15.24 -11.45 -4.14
N GLU A 73 -16.14 -11.58 -5.13
CA GLU A 73 -17.04 -10.50 -5.57
C GLU A 73 -18.28 -10.34 -4.68
N ALA A 74 -18.77 -11.41 -4.05
CA ALA A 74 -20.02 -11.36 -3.27
C ALA A 74 -19.87 -10.78 -1.85
N ALA A 75 -18.64 -10.62 -1.32
CA ALA A 75 -18.41 -10.27 0.08
C ALA A 75 -18.08 -8.79 0.37
N THR A 76 -17.95 -7.92 -0.64
CA THR A 76 -17.27 -6.60 -0.45
C THR A 76 -18.05 -5.38 -0.93
N GLY A 77 -19.22 -5.55 -1.54
CA GLY A 77 -20.13 -4.43 -1.81
C GLY A 77 -20.64 -3.83 -0.49
N PRO A 78 -20.60 -2.49 -0.29
CA PRO A 78 -21.12 -1.90 0.93
C PRO A 78 -22.64 -2.14 0.99
N THR A 79 -23.07 -3.02 1.89
CA THR A 79 -24.49 -3.32 2.14
C THR A 79 -25.22 -2.12 2.76
N ALA A 80 -24.47 -1.14 3.27
CA ALA A 80 -24.94 0.13 3.78
C ALA A 80 -24.52 1.28 2.85
N ALA A 81 -25.35 2.32 2.75
CA ALA A 81 -25.02 3.53 2.00
C ALA A 81 -23.72 4.16 2.53
N LEU A 82 -22.82 4.56 1.62
CA LEU A 82 -21.56 5.20 1.97
C LEU A 82 -21.81 6.57 2.63
N GLN A 83 -20.98 6.90 3.62
CA GLN A 83 -20.98 8.23 4.23
C GLN A 83 -20.43 9.28 3.25
N PRO A 84 -20.95 10.52 3.27
CA PRO A 84 -20.43 11.59 2.42
C PRO A 84 -19.02 12.02 2.85
N ARG A 85 -18.19 12.42 1.89
CA ARG A 85 -16.83 12.95 2.12
C ARG A 85 -16.85 14.46 2.36
N ASP A 86 -17.60 14.88 3.37
CA ASP A 86 -17.81 16.28 3.72
C ASP A 86 -16.73 16.80 4.70
N GLN A 87 -17.00 17.91 5.40
CA GLN A 87 -16.07 18.50 6.36
C GLN A 87 -15.69 17.55 7.50
N ARG A 88 -16.63 16.69 7.94
CA ARG A 88 -16.34 15.69 8.98
C ARG A 88 -15.32 14.68 8.48
N PHE A 89 -15.45 14.24 7.23
CA PHE A 89 -14.46 13.34 6.63
C PHE A 89 -13.07 13.97 6.64
N LYS A 90 -12.93 15.27 6.30
CA LYS A 90 -11.63 15.97 6.35
C LYS A 90 -10.99 15.94 7.74
N GLU A 91 -11.75 16.22 8.80
CA GLU A 91 -11.28 16.17 10.20
C GLU A 91 -10.92 14.75 10.66
N VAL A 92 -11.64 13.75 10.13
CA VAL A 92 -11.32 12.34 10.37
C VAL A 92 -10.03 11.96 9.66
N THR A 93 -9.85 12.36 8.40
CA THR A 93 -8.63 12.09 7.62
C THR A 93 -7.39 12.70 8.28
N GLU A 94 -7.46 13.93 8.78
CA GLU A 94 -6.33 14.58 9.46
C GLU A 94 -5.91 13.81 10.73
N ARG A 95 -6.87 13.47 11.60
CA ARG A 95 -6.58 12.70 12.82
C ARG A 95 -6.09 11.29 12.52
N PHE A 96 -6.68 10.65 11.50
CA PHE A 96 -6.22 9.36 10.99
C PHE A 96 -4.77 9.45 10.53
N PHE A 97 -4.43 10.46 9.74
CA PHE A 97 -3.09 10.66 9.20
C PHE A 97 -2.04 10.79 10.31
N LEU A 98 -2.30 11.66 11.29
CA LEU A 98 -1.37 11.89 12.40
C LEU A 98 -1.14 10.61 13.22
N ASP A 99 -2.20 9.85 13.49
CA ASP A 99 -2.10 8.59 14.20
C ASP A 99 -1.36 7.52 13.40
N PHE A 100 -1.72 7.32 12.13
CA PHE A 100 -1.09 6.32 11.29
C PHE A 100 0.39 6.62 11.05
N ARG A 101 0.74 7.87 10.75
CA ARG A 101 2.15 8.32 10.62
C ARG A 101 2.95 7.99 11.88
N SER A 102 2.39 8.28 13.05
CA SER A 102 3.04 7.98 14.33
C SER A 102 3.16 6.48 14.58
N ALA A 103 2.09 5.72 14.35
CA ALA A 103 2.06 4.27 14.56
C ALA A 103 3.02 3.53 13.61
N GLU A 104 3.07 3.92 12.34
CA GLU A 104 4.00 3.36 11.35
C GLU A 104 5.45 3.68 11.73
N ARG A 105 5.75 4.94 12.08
CA ARG A 105 7.08 5.34 12.58
C ARG A 105 7.53 4.45 13.74
N GLN A 106 6.67 4.32 14.76
CA GLN A 106 7.00 3.54 15.95
C GLN A 106 7.18 2.05 15.63
N TYR A 107 6.35 1.48 14.75
CA TYR A 107 6.51 0.09 14.33
C TYR A 107 7.85 -0.13 13.63
N LEU A 108 8.19 0.73 12.67
CA LEU A 108 9.40 0.60 11.87
C LEU A 108 10.69 0.88 12.67
N LEU A 109 10.66 1.83 13.61
CA LEU A 109 11.78 2.08 14.53
C LEU A 109 12.04 0.91 15.49
N ASN A 110 11.00 0.15 15.83
CA ASN A 110 11.07 -0.98 16.75
C ASN A 110 11.15 -2.34 16.03
N LEU A 111 11.53 -2.35 14.75
CA LEU A 111 11.79 -3.61 14.05
C LEU A 111 12.93 -4.37 14.73
N ASP A 112 12.77 -5.69 14.83
CA ASP A 112 13.85 -6.55 15.31
C ASP A 112 15.11 -6.36 14.45
N SER A 113 16.28 -6.41 15.11
CA SER A 113 17.59 -6.24 14.47
C SER A 113 17.80 -7.13 13.24
N GLY A 114 17.27 -8.37 13.24
CA GLY A 114 17.38 -9.30 12.14
C GLY A 114 16.51 -8.90 10.95
N LEU A 115 15.27 -8.46 11.19
CA LEU A 115 14.39 -7.92 10.14
C LEU A 115 14.92 -6.59 9.59
N SER A 116 15.40 -5.71 10.47
CA SER A 116 16.03 -4.45 10.09
C SER A 116 17.26 -4.67 9.22
N LYS A 117 18.10 -5.66 9.57
CA LYS A 117 19.27 -6.02 8.76
C LYS A 117 18.87 -6.53 7.38
N LYS A 118 17.86 -7.41 7.30
CA LYS A 118 17.38 -7.91 6.01
C LYS A 118 16.93 -6.79 5.09
N MET A 119 16.19 -5.80 5.60
CA MET A 119 15.72 -4.67 4.79
C MET A 119 16.84 -3.74 4.27
N ARG A 120 18.07 -3.89 4.76
CA ARG A 120 19.24 -3.16 4.25
C ARG A 120 20.01 -3.98 3.21
N SER A 121 19.61 -5.22 2.97
CA SER A 121 20.22 -6.09 1.98
C SER A 121 19.54 -5.97 0.61
N GLY A 122 20.32 -6.03 -0.45
CA GLY A 122 19.87 -6.01 -1.84
C GLY A 122 19.34 -7.37 -2.29
N GLU A 123 19.09 -7.50 -3.59
CA GLU A 123 18.56 -8.74 -4.19
C GLU A 123 19.53 -9.95 -4.07
N ASP A 124 20.82 -9.68 -3.88
CA ASP A 124 21.88 -10.66 -3.67
C ASP A 124 22.09 -11.01 -2.18
N GLY A 125 21.37 -10.34 -1.28
CA GLY A 125 21.55 -10.46 0.17
C GLY A 125 22.68 -9.61 0.74
N GLU A 126 23.45 -8.92 -0.11
CA GLU A 126 24.54 -8.03 0.31
C GLU A 126 23.98 -6.72 0.85
N GLU A 127 24.61 -6.15 1.88
CA GLU A 127 24.13 -4.93 2.51
C GLU A 127 24.34 -3.72 1.57
N VAL A 128 23.25 -3.19 1.01
CA VAL A 128 23.27 -2.07 0.06
C VAL A 128 23.32 -0.73 0.79
N LEU A 129 22.75 -0.67 2.00
CA LEU A 129 22.63 0.57 2.78
C LEU A 129 23.12 0.35 4.23
N PRO A 130 24.42 0.09 4.46
CA PRO A 130 24.94 -0.34 5.76
C PRO A 130 24.70 0.67 6.89
N ASP A 131 24.58 1.95 6.54
CA ASP A 131 24.38 3.03 7.49
C ASP A 131 22.96 3.60 7.52
N MET A 132 22.06 3.20 6.63
CA MET A 132 20.71 3.78 6.54
C MET A 132 19.67 2.92 7.23
N TYR A 133 18.76 3.55 7.99
CA TYR A 133 17.66 2.80 8.58
C TYR A 133 16.53 2.56 7.58
N PRO A 134 15.99 1.33 7.48
CA PRO A 134 14.89 0.99 6.56
C PRO A 134 13.60 1.76 6.87
N VAL A 135 13.44 2.26 8.11
CA VAL A 135 12.33 3.15 8.50
C VAL A 135 12.21 4.40 7.62
N SER A 136 13.27 4.81 6.94
CA SER A 136 13.25 6.00 6.09
C SER A 136 12.58 5.73 4.73
N HIS A 137 12.71 4.50 4.21
CA HIS A 137 12.27 4.14 2.84
C HIS A 137 10.96 3.34 2.79
N VAL A 138 10.47 2.85 3.92
CA VAL A 138 9.35 1.89 3.97
C VAL A 138 8.06 2.57 4.46
N ARG A 139 7.88 3.84 4.11
CA ARG A 139 6.80 4.70 4.63
C ARG A 139 5.66 4.85 3.63
N HIS A 140 4.42 4.73 4.11
CA HIS A 140 3.23 4.72 3.26
C HIS A 140 2.15 5.72 3.71
N TYR A 141 2.35 6.43 4.83
CA TYR A 141 1.36 7.37 5.38
C TYR A 141 0.96 8.50 4.42
N MET A 142 1.90 9.01 3.61
CA MET A 142 1.63 10.03 2.60
C MET A 142 0.82 9.47 1.42
N GLU A 143 1.21 8.32 0.90
CA GLU A 143 0.45 7.60 -0.13
C GLU A 143 -0.99 7.31 0.31
N VAL A 144 -1.18 6.87 1.56
CA VAL A 144 -2.52 6.69 2.14
C VAL A 144 -3.27 8.01 2.21
N LEU A 145 -2.64 9.11 2.64
CA LEU A 145 -3.27 10.44 2.64
C LEU A 145 -3.75 10.83 1.24
N PHE A 146 -2.93 10.62 0.21
CA PHE A 146 -3.29 10.94 -1.17
C PHE A 146 -4.47 10.12 -1.67
N VAL A 147 -4.60 8.86 -1.26
CA VAL A 147 -5.79 8.05 -1.53
C VAL A 147 -7.02 8.62 -0.82
N LEU A 148 -6.92 8.91 0.48
CA LEU A 148 -8.05 9.45 1.25
C LEU A 148 -8.52 10.81 0.73
N LYS A 149 -7.61 11.61 0.17
CA LYS A 149 -7.90 12.93 -0.42
C LYS A 149 -8.33 12.85 -1.90
N GLY A 150 -8.42 11.65 -2.46
CA GLY A 150 -8.88 11.42 -3.84
C GLY A 150 -7.87 11.84 -4.91
N LEU A 151 -6.60 12.07 -4.55
CA LEU A 151 -5.53 12.33 -5.51
C LEU A 151 -5.08 11.04 -6.19
N LYS A 152 -5.16 9.91 -5.48
CA LYS A 152 -4.86 8.57 -5.99
C LYS A 152 -6.05 7.63 -5.81
N PRO A 153 -6.32 6.73 -6.76
CA PRO A 153 -7.37 5.73 -6.60
C PRO A 153 -6.99 4.62 -5.60
N CYS A 154 -5.69 4.32 -5.44
CA CYS A 154 -5.19 3.34 -4.49
C CYS A 154 -3.71 3.55 -4.18
N THR A 155 -3.23 2.86 -3.15
CA THR A 155 -1.81 2.70 -2.85
C THR A 155 -1.47 1.24 -2.61
N LEU A 156 -0.26 0.84 -3.00
CA LEU A 156 0.28 -0.51 -2.89
C LEU A 156 1.37 -0.53 -1.81
N PHE A 157 1.23 -1.41 -0.84
CA PHE A 157 2.26 -1.73 0.14
C PHE A 157 3.07 -2.90 -0.39
N PHE A 158 4.13 -2.58 -1.11
CA PHE A 158 5.04 -3.55 -1.70
C PHE A 158 6.46 -3.01 -1.67
N LEU A 159 7.42 -3.90 -1.45
CA LEU A 159 8.83 -3.61 -1.65
C LEU A 159 9.46 -4.87 -2.26
N HIS A 160 10.14 -4.69 -3.39
CA HIS A 160 10.86 -5.78 -4.02
C HIS A 160 12.09 -6.15 -3.18
N HIS A 161 12.25 -7.44 -2.91
CA HIS A 161 13.31 -7.95 -2.04
C HIS A 161 13.63 -9.40 -2.40
N HIS A 162 14.84 -9.87 -2.09
CA HIS A 162 15.29 -11.24 -2.40
C HIS A 162 14.55 -12.35 -1.62
N ASP A 163 13.84 -11.98 -0.56
CA ASP A 163 13.07 -12.90 0.27
C ASP A 163 11.75 -12.27 0.76
N ASP A 164 10.92 -13.06 1.43
CA ASP A 164 9.62 -12.63 1.95
C ASP A 164 9.71 -11.62 3.13
N SER A 165 10.90 -11.19 3.57
CA SER A 165 11.03 -10.37 4.78
C SER A 165 10.39 -8.99 4.63
N ALA A 166 10.55 -8.35 3.47
CA ALA A 166 9.93 -7.07 3.17
C ALA A 166 8.38 -7.17 3.17
N ALA A 167 7.83 -8.19 2.51
CA ALA A 167 6.39 -8.45 2.51
C ALA A 167 5.84 -8.69 3.93
N ARG A 168 6.59 -9.39 4.79
CA ARG A 168 6.21 -9.58 6.20
C ARG A 168 6.21 -8.28 6.98
N ILE A 169 7.22 -7.43 6.81
CA ILE A 169 7.32 -6.13 7.49
C ILE A 169 6.16 -5.22 7.07
N LEU A 170 5.87 -5.13 5.77
CA LEU A 170 4.75 -4.37 5.24
C LEU A 170 3.40 -4.93 5.72
N THR A 171 3.25 -6.26 5.76
CA THR A 171 2.09 -6.88 6.39
C THR A 171 1.99 -6.48 7.86
N GLY A 172 3.12 -6.38 8.58
CA GLY A 172 3.19 -5.86 9.94
C GLY A 172 2.69 -4.42 10.07
N VAL A 173 3.13 -3.51 9.20
CA VAL A 173 2.62 -2.13 9.11
C VAL A 173 1.11 -2.14 8.94
N VAL A 174 0.61 -2.97 8.02
CA VAL A 174 -0.83 -3.04 7.75
C VAL A 174 -1.62 -3.55 8.96
N VAL A 175 -1.24 -4.70 9.52
CA VAL A 175 -2.03 -5.35 10.58
C VAL A 175 -1.85 -4.68 11.95
N ARG A 176 -0.75 -4.00 12.22
CA ARG A 176 -0.50 -3.32 13.51
C ARG A 176 -0.82 -1.83 13.50
N CYS A 177 -0.73 -1.18 12.36
CA CYS A 177 -0.84 0.28 12.27
C CYS A 177 -2.06 0.67 11.42
N LEU A 178 -2.10 0.28 10.14
CA LEU A 178 -3.12 0.75 9.20
C LEU A 178 -4.52 0.23 9.53
N ALA A 179 -4.71 -1.08 9.60
CA ALA A 179 -6.02 -1.69 9.80
C ALA A 179 -6.69 -1.24 11.12
N PRO A 180 -5.99 -1.21 12.28
CA PRO A 180 -6.55 -0.63 13.50
C PRO A 180 -6.95 0.85 13.35
N ALA A 181 -6.17 1.65 12.62
CA ALA A 181 -6.53 3.05 12.36
C ALA A 181 -7.77 3.15 11.46
N LEU A 182 -7.88 2.34 10.40
CA LEU A 182 -9.04 2.32 9.51
C LEU A 182 -10.33 2.02 10.29
N GLU A 183 -10.30 1.04 11.18
CA GLU A 183 -11.42 0.68 12.06
C GLU A 183 -11.77 1.82 13.02
N ARG A 184 -10.77 2.32 13.75
CA ARG A 184 -10.97 3.32 14.80
C ARG A 184 -11.57 4.62 14.27
N PHE A 185 -11.20 5.00 13.05
CA PHE A 185 -11.69 6.20 12.37
C PHE A 185 -12.86 5.93 11.42
N GLY A 186 -13.31 4.67 11.30
CA GLY A 186 -14.44 4.29 10.45
C GLY A 186 -14.22 4.61 8.97
N ILE A 187 -12.98 4.58 8.49
CA ILE A 187 -12.60 5.00 7.14
C ILE A 187 -13.33 4.18 6.06
N GLU A 188 -13.54 2.89 6.31
CA GLU A 188 -14.26 1.99 5.41
C GLU A 188 -15.70 2.44 5.10
N SER A 189 -16.34 3.19 5.99
CA SER A 189 -17.69 3.71 5.79
C SER A 189 -17.75 4.82 4.71
N TYR A 190 -16.61 5.38 4.31
CA TYR A 190 -16.47 6.40 3.26
C TYR A 190 -16.08 5.82 1.89
N GLY A 191 -16.12 4.49 1.74
CA GLY A 191 -15.83 3.82 0.46
C GLY A 191 -14.37 3.46 0.25
N PHE A 192 -13.62 3.22 1.32
CA PHE A 192 -12.26 2.71 1.24
C PHE A 192 -12.22 1.24 1.65
N ARG A 193 -11.34 0.46 1.02
CA ARG A 193 -11.15 -0.96 1.31
C ARG A 193 -9.67 -1.30 1.32
N LEU A 194 -9.28 -2.13 2.28
CA LEU A 194 -7.97 -2.74 2.33
C LEU A 194 -8.09 -4.16 1.75
N HIS A 195 -7.15 -4.55 0.88
CA HIS A 195 -7.13 -5.85 0.24
C HIS A 195 -5.75 -6.50 0.31
N TYR A 196 -5.72 -7.81 0.51
CA TYR A 196 -4.51 -8.62 0.47
C TYR A 196 -4.39 -9.36 -0.86
N ILE A 197 -3.24 -9.26 -1.53
CA ILE A 197 -2.98 -9.95 -2.79
C ILE A 197 -2.49 -11.37 -2.49
N ALA A 198 -3.39 -12.35 -2.54
CA ALA A 198 -3.06 -13.75 -2.26
C ALA A 198 -2.61 -14.55 -3.50
N THR A 199 -2.81 -14.02 -4.70
CA THR A 199 -2.48 -14.63 -6.00
C THR A 199 -1.30 -13.94 -6.65
N ASP A 200 -0.67 -14.60 -7.63
CA ASP A 200 0.43 -14.00 -8.37
C ASP A 200 -0.08 -12.84 -9.25
N ILE A 201 0.66 -11.73 -9.23
CA ILE A 201 0.46 -10.59 -10.14
C ILE A 201 1.82 -10.26 -10.69
N LEU A 202 2.08 -10.74 -11.90
CA LEU A 202 3.37 -10.63 -12.54
C LEU A 202 3.46 -9.33 -13.31
N THR A 203 4.53 -8.58 -13.11
CA THR A 203 4.83 -7.36 -13.86
C THR A 203 5.81 -7.67 -15.00
N MET A 204 5.93 -6.75 -15.97
CA MET A 204 6.91 -6.90 -17.06
C MET A 204 8.37 -6.91 -16.56
N TYR A 205 8.64 -6.35 -15.38
CA TYR A 205 9.94 -6.38 -14.72
C TYR A 205 10.11 -7.60 -13.80
N GLN A 206 9.29 -8.64 -13.99
CA GLN A 206 9.31 -9.89 -13.23
C GLN A 206 9.05 -9.74 -11.71
N HIS A 207 8.60 -8.57 -11.25
CA HIS A 207 8.07 -8.45 -9.89
C HIS A 207 6.77 -9.25 -9.76
N ASN A 208 6.57 -9.86 -8.59
CA ASN A 208 5.33 -10.52 -8.22
C ASN A 208 4.76 -9.81 -6.98
N TYR A 209 3.56 -9.24 -7.09
CA TYR A 209 2.90 -8.56 -5.97
C TYR A 209 2.15 -9.49 -5.01
N LYS A 210 2.29 -10.81 -5.15
CA LYS A 210 1.77 -11.75 -4.15
C LYS A 210 2.33 -11.43 -2.77
N GLY A 211 1.44 -11.31 -1.79
CA GLY A 211 1.77 -10.93 -0.43
C GLY A 211 1.73 -9.43 -0.14
N ALA A 212 1.53 -8.59 -1.17
CA ALA A 212 1.35 -7.16 -1.01
C ALA A 212 -0.07 -6.82 -0.53
N TRP A 213 -0.23 -5.55 -0.11
CA TRP A 213 -1.52 -4.99 0.28
C TRP A 213 -1.90 -3.81 -0.58
N VAL A 214 -3.18 -3.62 -0.83
CA VAL A 214 -3.71 -2.46 -1.55
C VAL A 214 -4.77 -1.78 -0.70
N LEU A 215 -4.59 -0.49 -0.40
CA LEU A 215 -5.68 0.35 0.08
C LEU A 215 -6.28 1.08 -1.12
N VAL A 216 -7.58 0.91 -1.35
CA VAL A 216 -8.28 1.43 -2.52
C VAL A 216 -9.50 2.29 -2.15
N ASP A 217 -9.75 3.30 -2.97
CA ASP A 217 -11.00 4.06 -3.03
C ASP A 217 -11.96 3.40 -4.03
N THR A 218 -13.02 2.75 -3.52
CA THR A 218 -14.04 2.10 -4.36
C THR A 218 -15.01 3.09 -5.01
N GLY A 219 -15.03 4.35 -4.55
CA GLY A 219 -15.76 5.45 -5.17
C GLY A 219 -14.97 6.14 -6.29
N SER A 220 -13.70 5.79 -6.50
CA SER A 220 -12.88 6.35 -7.57
C SER A 220 -13.42 5.94 -8.95
N SER A 221 -13.37 6.86 -9.92
CA SER A 221 -13.67 6.53 -11.32
C SER A 221 -12.73 5.50 -11.93
N LYS A 222 -11.55 5.30 -11.32
CA LYS A 222 -10.57 4.28 -11.72
C LYS A 222 -10.76 2.93 -11.01
N TRP A 223 -11.76 2.78 -10.14
CA TRP A 223 -12.03 1.52 -9.43
C TRP A 223 -12.04 0.28 -10.35
N PRO A 224 -12.72 0.29 -11.52
CA PRO A 224 -12.70 -0.87 -12.43
C PRO A 224 -11.29 -1.26 -12.87
N LEU A 225 -10.41 -0.28 -13.12
CA LEU A 225 -9.02 -0.52 -13.50
C LEU A 225 -8.21 -1.09 -12.33
N VAL A 226 -8.35 -0.53 -11.13
CA VAL A 226 -7.66 -1.04 -9.93
C VAL A 226 -8.04 -2.49 -9.67
N ARG A 227 -9.34 -2.81 -9.75
CA ARG A 227 -9.84 -4.18 -9.59
C ARG A 227 -9.28 -5.12 -10.65
N ASP A 228 -9.30 -4.71 -11.92
CA ASP A 228 -8.76 -5.53 -13.01
C ASP A 228 -7.26 -5.80 -12.84
N VAL A 229 -6.49 -4.83 -12.34
CA VAL A 229 -5.04 -4.94 -12.17
C VAL A 229 -4.67 -5.76 -10.94
N PHE A 230 -5.25 -5.45 -9.78
CA PHE A 230 -4.77 -5.99 -8.50
C PHE A 230 -5.61 -7.14 -7.95
N PHE A 231 -6.87 -7.28 -8.36
CA PHE A 231 -7.81 -8.21 -7.71
C PHE A 231 -8.32 -9.31 -8.63
N LYS A 232 -8.00 -9.25 -9.93
CA LYS A 232 -8.37 -10.29 -10.88
C LYS A 232 -7.33 -11.42 -10.83
N ALA A 233 -7.77 -12.59 -10.36
CA ALA A 233 -6.94 -13.78 -10.35
C ALA A 233 -6.86 -14.38 -11.76
N GLU A 234 -5.77 -14.12 -12.48
CA GLU A 234 -5.47 -14.74 -13.77
C GLU A 234 -4.04 -15.32 -13.73
N PRO A 235 -3.90 -16.66 -13.66
CA PRO A 235 -2.59 -17.29 -13.71
C PRO A 235 -1.80 -16.83 -14.94
N GLU A 236 -0.50 -16.56 -14.76
CA GLU A 236 0.44 -16.16 -15.82
C GLU A 236 0.14 -14.81 -16.50
N ARG A 237 -0.88 -14.06 -16.04
CA ARG A 237 -1.12 -12.71 -16.55
C ARG A 237 0.05 -11.80 -16.21
N LEU A 238 0.69 -11.28 -17.26
CA LEU A 238 1.67 -10.21 -17.17
C LEU A 238 0.95 -8.86 -17.29
N VAL A 239 0.96 -8.08 -16.22
CA VAL A 239 0.44 -6.72 -16.21
C VAL A 239 1.55 -5.76 -16.62
N PRO A 240 1.36 -4.95 -17.68
CA PRO A 240 2.33 -3.94 -18.04
C PRO A 240 2.47 -2.86 -16.96
N GLU A 241 3.71 -2.43 -16.69
CA GLU A 241 4.03 -1.40 -15.69
C GLU A 241 3.19 -0.15 -15.88
N GLN A 242 2.98 0.26 -17.13
CA GLN A 242 2.15 1.42 -17.44
C GLN A 242 0.70 1.32 -16.92
N ILE A 243 0.14 0.11 -16.91
CA ILE A 243 -1.21 -0.16 -16.44
C ILE A 243 -1.21 -0.13 -14.91
N ILE A 244 -0.14 -0.63 -14.28
CA ILE A 244 0.09 -0.54 -12.84
C ILE A 244 0.20 0.93 -12.42
N CYS A 245 1.04 1.75 -13.07
CA CYS A 245 1.15 3.17 -12.77
C CYS A 245 -0.18 3.92 -12.97
N SER A 246 -0.92 3.59 -14.02
CA SER A 246 -2.23 4.17 -14.29
C SER A 246 -3.26 3.82 -13.21
N ALA A 247 -3.23 2.57 -12.75
CA ALA A 247 -4.06 2.06 -11.67
C ALA A 247 -3.68 2.66 -10.32
N LEU A 248 -2.39 2.89 -10.05
CA LEU A 248 -1.91 3.61 -8.87
C LEU A 248 -2.18 5.11 -8.94
N GLY A 249 -2.42 5.66 -10.15
CA GLY A 249 -2.77 7.06 -10.35
C GLY A 249 -1.58 7.99 -10.53
N TYR A 250 -0.40 7.49 -10.89
CA TYR A 250 0.76 8.34 -11.17
C TYR A 250 0.57 9.18 -12.43
N PRO A 251 1.10 10.43 -12.47
CA PRO A 251 0.92 11.37 -13.57
C PRO A 251 1.86 11.10 -14.76
N VAL A 252 2.03 9.84 -15.14
CA VAL A 252 3.04 9.42 -16.12
C VAL A 252 2.38 8.89 -17.39
N LYS A 253 2.98 9.19 -18.54
CA LYS A 253 2.54 8.65 -19.83
C LYS A 253 3.26 7.35 -20.11
N VAL A 254 2.52 6.39 -20.67
CA VAL A 254 3.01 5.06 -21.04
C VAL A 254 4.15 5.16 -22.04
N ARG A 255 5.38 4.78 -21.64
CA ARG A 255 6.53 4.67 -22.55
C ARG A 255 7.39 3.43 -22.23
N PRO A 256 8.13 2.89 -23.21
CA PRO A 256 8.94 1.68 -23.02
C PRO A 256 10.06 1.81 -21.98
N ASN A 257 10.62 3.02 -21.81
CA ASN A 257 11.77 3.26 -20.94
C ASN A 257 11.35 4.09 -19.73
N MET A 258 10.81 3.45 -18.69
CA MET A 258 10.46 4.07 -17.41
C MET A 258 11.60 3.95 -16.39
N GLU A 259 12.80 4.38 -16.78
CA GLU A 259 14.02 4.25 -15.99
C GLU A 259 14.33 5.47 -15.11
N ARG A 260 13.58 6.56 -15.28
CA ARG A 260 13.72 7.76 -14.45
C ARG A 260 12.82 7.67 -13.25
N GLN A 261 13.23 8.29 -12.15
CA GLN A 261 12.44 8.31 -10.93
C GLN A 261 12.23 9.73 -10.44
N VAL A 262 11.03 9.97 -9.92
CA VAL A 262 10.66 11.20 -9.23
C VAL A 262 10.20 10.83 -7.83
N GLN A 263 10.71 11.56 -6.84
CA GLN A 263 10.40 11.35 -5.43
C GLN A 263 9.81 12.63 -4.85
N PHE A 264 8.76 12.50 -4.05
CA PHE A 264 8.28 13.58 -3.18
C PHE A 264 8.70 13.25 -1.76
N LYS A 265 9.60 14.02 -1.18
CA LYS A 265 10.22 13.77 0.12
C LYS A 265 9.49 14.51 1.24
N ASP A 266 9.27 13.85 2.36
CA ASP A 266 8.75 14.45 3.60
C ASP A 266 9.90 14.97 4.45
N GLU A 267 10.06 16.29 4.44
CA GLU A 267 11.13 16.98 5.17
C GLU A 267 10.94 16.95 6.68
N ASP A 268 9.70 16.98 7.16
CA ASP A 268 9.41 17.06 8.58
C ASP A 268 9.62 15.70 9.24
N GLU A 269 9.20 14.62 8.58
CA GLU A 269 9.49 13.26 9.04
C GLU A 269 10.98 12.96 9.00
N TRP A 270 11.68 13.41 7.95
CA TRP A 270 13.13 13.27 7.87
C TRP A 270 13.85 13.97 9.03
N LYS A 271 13.45 15.21 9.38
CA LYS A 271 13.99 15.92 10.57
C LYS A 271 13.74 15.15 11.85
N VAL A 272 12.52 14.60 12.03
CA VAL A 272 12.16 13.80 13.20
C VAL A 272 13.05 12.55 13.29
N LEU A 273 13.17 11.77 12.21
CA LEU A 273 13.97 10.55 12.20
C LEU A 273 15.45 10.85 12.41
N ARG A 274 15.99 11.91 11.80
CA ARG A 274 17.37 12.36 12.03
C ARG A 274 17.62 12.69 13.50
N GLY A 275 16.67 13.36 14.16
CA GLY A 275 16.75 13.65 15.59
C GLY A 275 16.73 12.40 16.48
N VAL A 276 16.02 11.34 16.05
CA VAL A 276 15.91 10.07 16.79
C VAL A 276 17.09 9.13 16.55
N LEU A 277 17.54 9.01 15.31
CA LEU A 277 18.52 8.00 14.88
C LEU A 277 19.96 8.54 14.78
N GLY A 278 20.11 9.87 14.77
CA GLY A 278 21.39 10.56 14.60
C GLY A 278 21.67 10.99 13.16
N GLU A 279 22.62 11.91 13.00
CA GLU A 279 23.07 12.39 11.69
C GLU A 279 23.69 11.25 10.87
N GLY A 280 23.44 11.25 9.56
CA GLY A 280 23.96 10.25 8.63
C GLY A 280 23.24 8.90 8.60
N LYS A 281 22.27 8.67 9.51
CA LYS A 281 21.48 7.42 9.57
C LYS A 281 20.16 7.46 8.78
N VAL A 282 19.80 8.63 8.25
CA VAL A 282 18.56 8.90 7.52
C VAL A 282 18.89 9.78 6.30
N CYS A 283 18.59 9.32 5.09
CA CYS A 283 18.97 10.00 3.85
C CYS A 283 17.82 10.87 3.38
N CYS A 284 16.64 10.28 3.22
CA CYS A 284 15.38 10.92 2.89
C CYS A 284 14.24 10.12 3.52
N VAL A 285 13.06 10.73 3.55
CA VAL A 285 11.81 10.00 3.80
C VAL A 285 10.92 10.23 2.61
N ASP A 286 10.58 9.15 1.90
CA ASP A 286 9.77 9.25 0.69
C ASP A 286 8.29 9.29 1.07
N GLY A 287 7.60 10.33 0.61
CA GLY A 287 6.16 10.45 0.68
C GLY A 287 5.48 9.72 -0.48
N THR A 288 6.06 9.80 -1.68
CA THR A 288 5.71 8.96 -2.84
C THR A 288 6.89 8.92 -3.79
N GLU A 289 7.05 7.80 -4.47
CA GLU A 289 8.05 7.59 -5.50
C GLU A 289 7.38 6.87 -6.68
N PHE A 290 7.77 7.26 -7.89
CA PHE A 290 7.35 6.53 -9.08
C PHE A 290 8.36 6.65 -10.21
N SER A 291 8.41 5.56 -10.99
CA SER A 291 9.13 5.53 -12.24
C SER A 291 8.38 6.31 -13.33
N CYS A 292 9.13 6.95 -14.21
CA CYS A 292 8.63 7.69 -15.35
C CYS A 292 9.65 7.65 -16.49
N SER A 293 9.25 8.18 -17.64
CA SER A 293 10.12 8.24 -18.81
C SER A 293 11.04 9.47 -18.78
N ASP A 294 11.99 9.57 -19.71
CA ASP A 294 12.69 10.84 -19.98
C ASP A 294 11.70 12.00 -20.25
N GLY A 295 10.46 11.67 -20.63
CA GLY A 295 9.35 12.61 -20.66
C GLY A 295 9.45 13.63 -21.79
N ASN A 296 8.71 14.71 -21.61
CA ASN A 296 8.73 15.92 -22.43
C ASN A 296 8.13 17.04 -21.56
N PRO A 297 8.23 18.33 -21.95
CA PRO A 297 7.73 19.43 -21.13
C PRO A 297 6.28 19.29 -20.66
N THR A 298 5.37 18.72 -21.47
CA THR A 298 3.99 18.48 -21.04
C THR A 298 3.89 17.43 -19.93
N GLU A 299 4.63 16.32 -20.04
CA GLU A 299 4.66 15.29 -18.99
C GLU A 299 5.30 15.82 -17.71
N TRP A 300 6.33 16.65 -17.83
CA TRP A 300 6.95 17.32 -16.69
C TRP A 300 6.00 18.32 -16.00
N GLN A 301 5.20 19.06 -16.78
CA GLN A 301 4.12 19.89 -16.24
C GLN A 301 3.05 19.06 -15.52
N ASP A 302 2.65 17.90 -16.08
CA ASP A 302 1.70 16.99 -15.44
C ASP A 302 2.25 16.49 -14.09
N ILE A 303 3.54 16.15 -14.02
CA ILE A 303 4.23 15.76 -12.77
C ILE A 303 4.25 16.91 -11.76
N MET A 304 4.58 18.13 -12.18
CA MET A 304 4.62 19.28 -11.28
C MET A 304 3.23 19.67 -10.76
N HIS A 305 2.20 19.61 -11.60
CA HIS A 305 0.82 19.85 -11.16
C HIS A 305 0.35 18.79 -10.15
N PHE A 306 0.76 17.54 -10.34
CA PHE A 306 0.50 16.49 -9.37
C PHE A 306 1.27 16.74 -8.06
N PHE A 307 2.53 17.15 -8.14
CA PHE A 307 3.32 17.55 -6.97
C PHE A 307 2.66 18.69 -6.19
N ASP A 308 2.23 19.76 -6.85
CA ASP A 308 1.58 20.90 -6.20
C ASP A 308 0.33 20.46 -5.41
N LYS A 309 -0.52 19.60 -6.00
CA LYS A 309 -1.68 19.03 -5.30
C LYS A 309 -1.29 18.19 -4.09
N CYS A 310 -0.27 17.35 -4.22
CA CYS A 310 0.26 16.54 -3.12
C CYS A 310 0.83 17.43 -2.01
N ARG A 311 1.57 18.49 -2.36
CA ARG A 311 2.13 19.47 -1.43
C ARG A 311 1.03 20.19 -0.68
N ASP A 312 -0.01 20.67 -1.36
CA ASP A 312 -1.13 21.37 -0.72
C ASP A 312 -1.85 20.46 0.29
N VAL A 313 -2.11 19.20 -0.08
CA VAL A 313 -2.69 18.20 0.82
C VAL A 313 -1.78 17.87 2.00
N ALA A 314 -0.45 17.82 1.81
CA ALA A 314 0.50 17.61 2.89
C ALA A 314 0.51 18.79 3.88
N LEU A 315 0.44 20.02 3.36
CA LEU A 315 0.37 21.24 4.17
C LEU A 315 -0.90 21.29 5.02
N GLU A 316 -2.04 20.81 4.51
CA GLU A 316 -3.29 20.70 5.29
C GLU A 316 -3.13 19.86 6.58
N VAL A 317 -2.19 18.92 6.60
CA VAL A 317 -1.90 18.07 7.77
C VAL A 317 -0.57 18.42 8.45
N GLY A 318 -0.05 19.62 8.16
CA GLY A 318 1.15 20.17 8.79
C GLY A 318 2.45 19.45 8.39
N THR A 319 2.54 19.03 7.12
CA THR A 319 3.72 18.34 6.57
C THR A 319 4.25 19.06 5.34
N GLN A 320 5.56 19.25 5.26
CA GLN A 320 6.23 19.82 4.08
C GLN A 320 6.72 18.73 3.13
N LEU A 321 6.32 18.83 1.86
CA LEU A 321 6.86 18.00 0.78
C LEU A 321 7.83 18.78 -0.10
N GLN A 322 8.90 18.12 -0.50
CA GLN A 322 9.83 18.59 -1.52
C GLN A 322 9.88 17.62 -2.70
N ILE A 323 10.03 18.14 -3.91
CA ILE A 323 10.28 17.31 -5.08
C ILE A 323 11.78 17.05 -5.22
N CYS A 324 12.14 15.79 -5.46
CA CYS A 324 13.49 15.37 -5.77
C CYS A 324 13.49 14.67 -7.14
N ALA A 325 14.21 15.28 -8.08
CA ALA A 325 14.37 14.81 -9.45
C ALA A 325 15.84 14.46 -9.77
N ASP A 326 16.64 14.09 -8.76
CA ASP A 326 18.05 13.72 -8.96
C ASP A 326 18.22 12.53 -9.92
N LEU A 327 17.26 11.60 -9.89
CA LEU A 327 17.18 10.46 -10.79
C LEU A 327 16.43 10.78 -12.10
N HIS A 328 16.16 12.06 -12.35
CA HIS A 328 15.57 12.59 -13.58
C HIS A 328 16.25 13.89 -14.04
N PRO A 329 17.47 13.80 -14.62
CA PRO A 329 18.27 14.97 -14.93
C PRO A 329 17.59 15.98 -15.87
N ALA A 330 16.77 15.49 -16.81
CA ALA A 330 16.06 16.33 -17.77
C ALA A 330 14.94 17.14 -17.10
N LEU A 331 14.13 16.50 -16.25
CA LEU A 331 13.13 17.19 -15.44
C LEU A 331 13.78 18.20 -14.49
N ARG A 332 14.89 17.84 -13.86
CA ARG A 332 15.64 18.74 -12.97
C ARG A 332 16.14 19.98 -13.71
N ALA A 333 16.76 19.81 -14.88
CA ALA A 333 17.23 20.92 -15.69
C ALA A 333 16.08 21.82 -16.14
N TRP A 334 14.99 21.22 -16.62
CA TRP A 334 13.79 21.97 -17.02
C TRP A 334 13.18 22.75 -15.84
N GLY A 335 13.09 22.14 -14.66
CA GLY A 335 12.57 22.79 -13.47
C GLY A 335 13.44 23.95 -12.97
N LYS A 336 14.77 23.87 -13.11
CA LYS A 336 15.69 24.99 -12.82
C LYS A 336 15.43 26.19 -13.73
N GLU A 337 15.19 25.93 -15.02
CA GLU A 337 14.97 26.98 -16.02
C GLU A 337 13.59 27.63 -15.93
N ASN A 338 12.57 26.88 -15.50
CA ASN A 338 11.16 27.31 -15.63
C ASN A 338 10.45 27.52 -14.29
N LEU A 339 10.95 26.97 -13.18
CA LEU A 339 10.22 26.87 -11.90
C LEU A 339 11.09 27.15 -10.67
N GLU A 340 12.33 27.59 -10.84
CA GLU A 340 13.30 27.83 -9.74
C GLU A 340 13.49 26.63 -8.80
N LEU A 341 13.40 25.39 -9.31
CA LEU A 341 13.75 24.21 -8.51
C LEU A 341 15.26 24.22 -8.18
N GLU A 342 15.64 24.21 -6.90
CA GLU A 342 17.05 24.21 -6.47
C GLU A 342 17.82 22.90 -6.79
#